data_AF-R5FF33-F1
#
_entry.id   AF-R5FF33-F1
#
_cell.length_a   1.000
_cell.length_b   1.000
_cell.length_c   1.000
_cell.angle_alpha   90.00
_cell.angle_beta   90.00
_cell.angle_gamma   90.00
#
_symmetry.space_group_name_H-M   'P 1'
#
loop_
_entity.id
_entity.type
_entity.pdbx_description
1 polymer ?
#
loop_
_entity_poly.entity_id
_entity_poly.type
_entity_poly.pdbx_seq_one_letter_code
_entity_poly.pdbx_strand_id
1 'polypeptide(L)'
;MANKRDLKKSINYICRDLFAEGVAAYLYGPAKSEEQYNAMLSTLLVVRNDFVHRISHPEPGMKPRVYFNTLKRDFEQQVNDLIDQISSI
;
A
#
# COMPACT_ATOMS: atom_id res chain seq x y z
N MET A 1 11.90 -19.34 -6.50
CA MET A 1 11.98 -17.88 -6.69
C MET A 1 10.59 -17.33 -6.47
N ALA A 2 10.31 -16.68 -5.33
CA ALA A 2 9.13 -15.81 -5.23
C ALA A 2 9.33 -14.70 -6.26
N ASN A 3 8.75 -14.88 -7.43
CA ASN A 3 9.12 -14.10 -8.60
C ASN A 3 8.47 -12.72 -8.47
N LYS A 4 9.03 -11.67 -9.09
CA LYS A 4 8.49 -10.30 -9.01
C LYS A 4 6.96 -10.20 -9.19
N ARG A 5 6.36 -11.11 -9.97
CA ARG A 5 4.90 -11.27 -10.12
C ARG A 5 4.18 -11.57 -8.81
N ASP A 6 4.71 -12.48 -8.00
CA ASP A 6 4.08 -12.88 -6.74
C ASP A 6 4.12 -11.72 -5.75
N LEU A 7 5.25 -11.00 -5.70
CA LEU A 7 5.36 -9.79 -4.86
C LEU A 7 4.39 -8.70 -5.31
N LYS A 8 4.28 -8.44 -6.62
CA LYS A 8 3.28 -7.51 -7.16
C LYS A 8 1.85 -7.96 -6.85
N LYS A 9 1.56 -9.27 -6.90
CA LYS A 9 0.24 -9.81 -6.53
C LYS A 9 -0.04 -9.55 -5.05
N SER A 10 0.90 -9.84 -4.17
CA SER A 10 0.75 -9.58 -2.72
C SER A 10 0.45 -8.11 -2.45
N ILE A 11 1.20 -7.19 -3.06
CA ILE A 11 0.93 -5.74 -2.93
C ILE A 11 -0.47 -5.39 -3.45
N ASN A 12 -0.86 -5.90 -4.60
CA ASN A 12 -2.20 -5.65 -5.14
C ASN A 12 -3.32 -6.21 -4.26
N TYR A 13 -3.13 -7.36 -3.62
CA TYR A 13 -4.12 -7.93 -2.70
C TYR A 13 -4.23 -7.09 -1.43
N ILE A 14 -3.10 -6.76 -0.80
CA ILE A 14 -3.08 -5.92 0.39
C ILE A 14 -3.74 -4.56 0.11
N CYS A 15 -3.40 -3.89 -0.99
CA CYS A 15 -4.03 -2.62 -1.34
C CYS A 15 -5.52 -2.75 -1.69
N ARG A 16 -5.97 -3.90 -2.22
CA ARG A 16 -7.40 -4.16 -2.48
C ARG A 16 -8.17 -4.34 -1.18
N ASP A 17 -7.59 -5.04 -0.22
CA ASP A 17 -8.20 -5.26 1.09
C ASP A 17 -8.28 -3.93 1.85
N LEU A 18 -7.20 -3.14 1.88
CA LEU A 18 -7.22 -1.78 2.46
C LEU A 18 -8.24 -0.85 1.80
N PHE A 19 -8.43 -0.95 0.47
CA PHE A 19 -9.48 -0.20 -0.22
C PHE A 19 -10.87 -0.59 0.29
N ALA A 20 -11.15 -1.89 0.39
CA ALA A 20 -12.44 -2.39 0.87
C ALA A 20 -12.69 -1.97 2.33
N GLU A 21 -11.67 -2.06 3.19
CA GLU A 21 -11.75 -1.61 4.58
C GLU A 21 -11.97 -0.09 4.66
N GLY A 22 -11.27 0.72 3.86
CA GLY A 22 -11.49 2.16 3.80
C GLY A 22 -12.91 2.52 3.33
N VAL A 23 -13.47 1.82 2.35
CA VAL A 23 -14.87 1.98 1.92
C VAL A 23 -15.82 1.61 3.06
N ALA A 24 -15.57 0.51 3.76
CA ALA A 24 -16.41 0.09 4.88
C ALA A 24 -16.38 1.11 6.02
N ALA A 25 -15.19 1.60 6.40
CA ALA A 25 -15.01 2.64 7.40
C ALA A 25 -15.77 3.92 7.02
N TYR A 26 -15.69 4.37 5.76
CA TYR A 26 -16.42 5.55 5.30
C TYR A 26 -17.96 5.37 5.33
N LEU A 27 -18.47 4.19 4.95
CA LEU A 27 -19.90 3.94 4.89
C LEU A 27 -20.52 3.76 6.28
N TYR A 28 -19.83 3.07 7.18
CA TYR A 28 -20.36 2.57 8.45
C TYR A 28 -19.72 3.20 9.70
N GLY A 29 -18.65 3.99 9.55
CA GLY A 29 -17.93 4.63 10.65
C GLY A 29 -18.66 5.84 11.27
N PRO A 30 -18.21 6.27 12.46
CA PRO A 30 -18.86 7.31 13.25
C PRO A 30 -18.58 8.73 12.74
N ALA A 31 -17.45 8.97 12.07
CA ALA A 31 -17.13 10.23 11.41
C ALA A 31 -17.07 10.03 9.88
N LYS A 32 -17.54 11.04 9.14
CA LYS A 32 -17.65 11.00 7.67
C LYS A 32 -17.00 12.24 7.09
N SER A 33 -15.68 12.30 7.17
CA SER A 33 -14.90 13.30 6.46
C SER A 33 -14.58 12.79 5.05
N GLU A 34 -15.39 13.21 4.07
CA GLU A 34 -15.18 12.87 2.66
C GLU A 34 -13.79 13.31 2.17
N GLU A 35 -13.27 14.43 2.68
CA GLU A 35 -11.92 14.91 2.37
C GLU A 35 -10.84 13.94 2.87
N GLN A 36 -10.92 13.49 4.13
CA GLN A 36 -9.96 12.53 4.69
C GLN A 36 -10.02 11.19 3.97
N TYR A 37 -11.23 10.71 3.66
CA TYR A 37 -11.44 9.49 2.89
C TYR A 37 -10.82 9.59 1.48
N ASN A 38 -11.07 10.68 0.76
CA ASN A 38 -10.52 10.91 -0.58
C ASN A 38 -8.99 11.05 -0.56
N ALA A 39 -8.43 11.68 0.47
CA ALA A 39 -6.99 11.78 0.67
C ALA A 39 -6.36 10.40 0.92
N MET A 40 -6.97 9.59 1.80
CA MET A 40 -6.52 8.22 2.08
C MET A 40 -6.57 7.34 0.81
N LEU A 41 -7.66 7.40 0.03
CA LEU A 41 -7.77 6.64 -1.22
C LEU A 41 -6.71 7.06 -2.25
N SER A 42 -6.45 8.36 -2.35
CA SER A 42 -5.41 8.90 -3.23
C SER A 42 -4.03 8.38 -2.83
N THR A 43 -3.71 8.41 -1.54
CA THR A 43 -2.46 7.86 -0.98
C THR A 43 -2.33 6.37 -1.27
N LEU A 44 -3.39 5.59 -1.05
CA LEU A 44 -3.41 4.14 -1.32
C LEU A 44 -3.07 3.83 -2.79
N LEU A 45 -3.63 4.58 -3.74
CA LEU A 45 -3.34 4.41 -5.17
C LEU A 45 -1.90 4.77 -5.51
N VAL A 46 -1.38 5.85 -4.93
CA VAL A 46 0.03 6.27 -5.12
C VAL A 46 0.99 5.22 -4.58
N VAL A 47 0.77 4.74 -3.35
CA VAL A 47 1.56 3.68 -2.72
C VAL A 47 1.54 2.42 -3.60
N ARG A 48 0.36 1.94 -3.99
CA ARG A 48 0.26 0.76 -4.85
C ARG A 48 1.09 0.92 -6.14
N ASN A 49 0.95 2.04 -6.83
CA ASN A 49 1.63 2.29 -8.10
C ASN A 49 3.14 2.40 -7.93
N ASP A 50 3.61 3.12 -6.91
CA ASP A 50 5.04 3.26 -6.60
C ASP A 50 5.68 1.89 -6.37
N PHE A 51 5.12 1.09 -5.47
CA PHE A 51 5.74 -0.18 -5.11
C PHE A 51 5.69 -1.21 -6.25
N VAL A 52 4.62 -1.24 -7.06
CA VAL A 52 4.57 -2.07 -8.27
C VAL A 52 5.65 -1.62 -9.28
N HIS A 53 5.89 -0.32 -9.41
CA HIS A 53 6.92 0.24 -10.26
C HIS A 53 8.33 -0.12 -9.75
N ARG A 54 8.60 0.08 -8.45
CA ARG A 54 9.86 -0.29 -7.78
C ARG A 54 10.22 -1.77 -7.95
N ILE A 55 9.23 -2.67 -7.88
CA ILE A 55 9.47 -4.10 -8.15
C ILE A 55 9.89 -4.35 -9.61
N SER A 56 9.30 -3.59 -10.55
CA SER A 56 9.59 -3.69 -11.98
C SER A 56 11.00 -3.18 -12.30
N HIS A 57 11.40 -2.10 -11.64
CA HIS A 57 12.62 -1.35 -11.89
C HIS A 57 13.51 -1.26 -10.62
N PRO A 58 14.15 -2.36 -10.19
CA PRO A 58 15.10 -2.31 -9.09
C PRO A 58 16.26 -1.36 -9.36
N GLU A 59 16.75 -0.71 -8.31
CA GLU A 59 17.84 0.26 -8.39
C GLU A 59 19.15 -0.40 -8.88
N PRO A 60 19.77 0.12 -9.96
CA PRO A 60 21.06 -0.36 -10.43
C PRO A 60 22.14 -0.21 -9.36
N GLY A 61 23.01 -1.21 -9.21
CA GLY A 61 24.14 -1.15 -8.26
C GLY A 61 23.82 -1.63 -6.85
N MET A 62 22.55 -1.82 -6.48
CA MET A 62 22.18 -2.42 -5.18
C MET A 62 22.07 -3.94 -5.28
N LYS A 63 22.54 -4.67 -4.24
CA LYS A 63 22.34 -6.13 -4.15
C LYS A 63 20.83 -6.45 -4.12
N PRO A 64 20.30 -7.36 -4.96
CA PRO A 64 18.87 -7.62 -5.05
C PRO A 64 18.19 -7.96 -3.71
N ARG A 65 18.85 -8.75 -2.87
CA ARG A 65 18.33 -9.11 -1.54
C ARG A 65 18.14 -7.90 -0.64
N VAL A 66 19.10 -6.96 -0.66
CA VAL A 66 19.03 -5.73 0.13
C VAL A 66 17.88 -4.86 -0.38
N TYR A 67 17.82 -4.65 -1.70
CA TYR A 67 16.76 -3.86 -2.34
C TYR A 67 15.35 -4.37 -1.98
N PHE A 68 15.09 -5.66 -2.16
CA PHE A 68 13.76 -6.22 -1.91
C PHE A 68 13.40 -6.31 -0.43
N ASN A 69 14.39 -6.43 0.47
CA ASN A 69 14.12 -6.36 1.91
C ASN A 69 13.74 -4.94 2.33
N THR A 70 14.46 -3.93 1.83
CA THR A 70 14.12 -2.51 2.06
C THR A 70 12.74 -2.20 1.49
N LEU A 71 12.45 -2.61 0.26
CA LEU A 71 11.15 -2.43 -0.38
C LEU A 71 10.00 -3.01 0.46
N LYS A 72 10.18 -4.21 1.03
CA LYS A 72 9.15 -4.81 1.90
C LYS A 72 8.92 -3.98 3.17
N ARG A 73 9.99 -3.61 3.86
CA ARG A 73 9.92 -2.80 5.08
C ARG A 73 9.24 -1.45 4.82
N ASP A 74 9.62 -0.80 3.73
CA ASP A 74 9.03 0.50 3.37
C ASP A 74 7.54 0.33 3.04
N PHE A 75 7.16 -0.76 2.37
CA PHE A 75 5.75 -1.07 2.08
C PHE A 75 4.95 -1.36 3.35
N GLU A 76 5.51 -2.15 4.26
CA GLU A 76 4.90 -2.45 5.56
C GLU A 76 4.63 -1.18 6.36
N GLN A 77 5.56 -0.22 6.36
CA GLN A 77 5.33 1.08 6.99
C GLN A 77 4.15 1.83 6.37
N GLN A 78 4.11 1.95 5.04
CA GLN A 78 3.02 2.63 4.35
C GLN A 78 1.65 1.96 4.57
N VAL A 79 1.64 0.63 4.65
CA VAL A 79 0.43 -0.13 4.98
C VAL A 79 -0.05 0.16 6.40
N ASN A 80 0.85 0.20 7.38
CA ASN A 80 0.49 0.53 8.76
C ASN A 80 -0.07 1.96 8.86
N ASP A 81 0.58 2.92 8.20
CA ASP A 81 0.12 4.31 8.19
C ASP A 81 -1.30 4.45 7.57
N LEU A 82 -1.61 3.62 6.56
CA LEU A 82 -2.94 3.57 5.94
C LEU A 82 -3.97 2.89 6.84
N ILE A 83 -3.61 1.84 7.59
CA ILE A 83 -4.49 1.19 8.57
C ILE A 83 -4.85 2.17 9.69
N ASP A 84 -3.89 2.95 10.17
CA ASP A 84 -4.11 3.96 11.20
C ASP A 84 -5.06 5.07 10.70
N GLN A 85 -4.89 5.48 9.43
CA GLN A 85 -5.82 6.42 8.79
C GLN A 85 -7.23 5.84 8.70
N ILE A 86 -7.40 4.61 8.19
CA ILE A 86 -8.71 3.93 8.08
C ILE A 86 -9.39 3.85 9.45
N SER A 87 -8.63 3.51 10.49
CA SER A 87 -9.14 3.39 11.87
C SER A 87 -9.55 4.73 12.49
N SER A 88 -9.11 5.84 11.87
CA SER A 88 -9.37 7.21 12.32
C SER A 88 -10.42 7.93 11.47
N ILE A 89 -10.97 7.28 10.43
CA ILE A 89 -12.12 7.77 9.64
C ILE A 89 -13.38 7.69 10.49
#